data_AF-A0AAD9P5R9-F1
#
_entry.id   AF-A0AAD9P5R9-F1
#
_cell.length_a   1.000
_cell.length_b   1.000
_cell.length_c   1.000
_cell.angle_alpha   90.00
_cell.angle_beta   90.00
_cell.angle_gamma   90.00
#
_symmetry.space_group_name_H-M   'P 1'
#
loop_
_entity.id
_entity.type
_entity.pdbx_description
1 polymer ?
#
loop_
_entity_poly.entity_id
_entity_poly.type
_entity_poly.pdbx_seq_one_letter_code
_entity_poly.pdbx_strand_id
1 'polypeptide(L)'
;MNLLVTTVLFFFTELSVIADGRRKKSPNFLKYQDCGSNPDRPIQIVEIDARPLPIRSPGKLKLSATINITEPLPEHINVDVSISKYFLGMPFKIPCYHNIGTW
;
A
#
# COMPACT_ATOMS: atom_id res chain seq x y z
N MET A 1 33.00 -30.18 -17.41
CA MET A 1 32.56 -29.37 -16.25
C MET A 1 31.66 -28.19 -16.63
N ASN A 2 31.09 -28.14 -17.85
CA ASN A 2 30.32 -26.99 -18.35
C ASN A 2 28.83 -27.29 -18.61
N LEU A 3 28.47 -28.56 -18.83
CA LEU A 3 27.09 -28.94 -19.15
C LEU A 3 26.15 -28.91 -17.93
N LEU A 4 26.70 -29.19 -16.74
CA LEU A 4 25.95 -29.25 -15.48
C LEU A 4 25.67 -27.84 -14.93
N VAL A 5 26.55 -26.88 -15.24
CA VAL A 5 26.39 -25.47 -14.82
C VAL A 5 25.34 -24.77 -15.69
N THR A 6 25.32 -25.04 -16.99
CA THR A 6 24.33 -24.45 -17.92
C THR A 6 22.92 -24.99 -17.70
N THR A 7 22.75 -26.28 -17.40
CA THR A 7 21.43 -26.86 -17.10
C THR A 7 20.86 -26.33 -15.79
N VAL A 8 21.70 -26.14 -14.76
CA VAL A 8 21.28 -25.57 -13.48
C VAL A 8 20.84 -24.11 -13.65
N LEU A 9 21.60 -23.28 -14.39
CA LEU A 9 21.22 -21.89 -14.65
C LEU A 9 19.90 -21.78 -15.43
N PHE A 10 19.68 -22.62 -16.43
CA PHE A 10 18.41 -22.67 -17.17
C PHE A 10 17.22 -23.07 -16.28
N PHE A 11 17.41 -24.02 -15.36
CA PHE A 11 16.38 -24.42 -14.41
C PHE A 11 16.02 -23.28 -13.43
N PHE A 12 17.00 -22.52 -12.96
CA PHE A 12 16.77 -21.36 -12.07
C PHE A 12 16.06 -20.20 -12.79
N THR A 13 16.36 -19.96 -14.07
CA THR A 13 15.67 -18.92 -14.85
C THR A 13 14.21 -19.29 -15.12
N GLU A 14 13.91 -20.55 -15.43
CA GLU A 14 12.54 -21.03 -15.65
C GLU A 14 11.70 -20.99 -14.36
N LEU A 15 12.28 -21.38 -13.21
CA LEU A 15 11.58 -21.30 -11.92
C LEU A 15 11.22 -19.87 -11.51
N SER A 16 12.05 -18.89 -11.89
CA SER A 16 11.80 -17.47 -11.58
C SER A 16 10.55 -16.94 -12.29
N VAL A 17 10.29 -17.43 -13.51
CA VAL A 17 9.14 -17.01 -14.34
C VAL A 17 7.82 -17.57 -13.78
N ILE A 18 7.84 -18.77 -13.19
CA ILE A 18 6.63 -19.43 -12.66
C ILE A 18 6.20 -18.84 -11.30
N ALA A 19 7.14 -18.29 -10.52
CA ALA A 19 6.87 -17.73 -9.20
C ALA A 19 6.07 -16.40 -9.22
N ASP A 20 5.95 -15.73 -10.37
CA ASP A 20 5.25 -14.44 -10.49
C ASP A 20 3.72 -14.59 -10.71
N GLY A 21 3.23 -15.84 -10.87
CA GLY A 21 1.87 -16.12 -11.32
C GLY A 21 0.78 -16.15 -10.23
N ARG A 22 1.11 -16.17 -8.93
CA ARG A 22 0.11 -16.17 -7.84
C ARG A 22 0.04 -14.81 -7.15
N ARG A 23 -0.30 -13.75 -7.89
CA ARG A 23 -0.87 -12.54 -7.30
C ARG A 23 -2.19 -12.93 -6.63
N LYS A 24 -2.16 -13.08 -5.29
CA LYS A 24 -3.37 -13.18 -4.47
C LYS A 24 -4.26 -12.00 -4.86
N LYS A 25 -5.41 -12.26 -5.47
CA LYS A 25 -6.33 -11.22 -5.96
C LYS A 25 -6.62 -10.29 -4.78
N SER A 26 -6.10 -9.07 -4.86
CA SER A 26 -6.33 -8.06 -3.84
C SER A 26 -7.84 -7.90 -3.69
N PRO A 27 -8.37 -7.75 -2.46
CA PRO A 27 -9.80 -7.55 -2.26
C PRO A 27 -10.29 -6.41 -3.16
N ASN A 28 -11.48 -6.60 -3.75
CA ASN A 28 -12.13 -5.60 -4.60
C ASN A 28 -12.66 -4.38 -3.79
N PHE A 29 -12.32 -4.29 -2.50
CA PHE A 29 -12.78 -3.26 -1.58
C PHE A 29 -11.61 -2.73 -0.77
N LEU A 30 -11.63 -1.43 -0.51
CA LEU A 30 -10.68 -0.76 0.35
C LEU A 30 -11.01 -1.12 1.79
N LYS A 31 -10.01 -1.59 2.54
CA LYS A 31 -10.14 -1.77 3.99
C LYS A 31 -9.66 -0.50 4.68
N TYR A 32 -10.56 0.14 5.39
CA TYR A 32 -10.28 1.32 6.19
C TYR A 32 -10.74 1.08 7.63
N GLN A 33 -9.93 1.53 8.58
CA GLN A 33 -10.27 1.55 9.99
C GLN A 33 -9.63 2.80 10.59
N ASP A 34 -10.42 3.59 11.30
CA ASP A 34 -9.91 4.73 12.05
C ASP A 34 -9.17 4.22 13.31
N CYS A 35 -7.89 4.58 13.42
CA CYS A 35 -7.01 4.15 14.50
C CYS A 35 -6.99 5.15 15.69
N GLY A 36 -7.73 6.26 15.60
CA GLY A 36 -7.76 7.29 16.64
C GLY A 36 -8.34 6.78 17.95
N SER A 37 -7.55 6.83 19.03
CA SER A 37 -7.95 6.31 20.35
C SER A 37 -8.91 7.21 21.12
N ASN A 38 -8.88 8.54 20.87
CA ASN A 38 -9.75 9.51 21.53
C ASN A 38 -11.04 9.73 20.71
N PRO A 39 -12.25 9.44 21.24
CA PRO A 39 -13.51 9.70 20.54
C PRO A 39 -13.79 11.20 20.34
N ASP A 40 -13.30 12.07 21.21
CA ASP A 40 -13.56 13.53 21.14
C ASP A 40 -12.53 14.28 20.29
N ARG A 41 -11.84 13.58 19.39
CA ARG A 41 -10.87 14.21 18.49
C ARG A 41 -11.56 15.12 17.47
N PRO A 42 -10.93 16.24 17.08
CA PRO A 42 -11.54 17.23 16.20
C PRO A 42 -11.76 16.75 14.77
N ILE A 43 -11.04 15.72 14.33
CA ILE A 43 -11.13 15.14 12.98
C ILE A 43 -11.50 13.66 13.10
N GLN A 44 -12.64 13.30 12.54
CA GLN A 44 -13.09 11.91 12.46
C GLN A 44 -13.34 11.55 11.01
N ILE A 45 -12.76 10.45 10.54
CA ILE A 45 -12.96 9.99 9.17
C ILE A 45 -14.08 8.96 9.19
N VAL A 46 -15.19 9.30 8.54
CA VAL A 46 -16.41 8.48 8.53
C VAL A 46 -16.31 7.40 7.45
N GLU A 47 -15.84 7.75 6.26
CA GLU A 47 -15.78 6.84 5.12
C GLU A 47 -14.62 7.19 4.19
N ILE A 48 -14.00 6.17 3.59
CA ILE A 48 -13.02 6.33 2.51
C ILE A 48 -13.35 5.34 1.39
N ASP A 49 -13.40 5.83 0.15
CA ASP A 49 -13.55 5.05 -1.07
C ASP A 49 -12.41 5.33 -2.04
N ALA A 50 -12.01 4.30 -2.79
CA ALA A 50 -10.96 4.37 -3.80
C ALA A 50 -11.38 3.56 -5.02
N ARG A 51 -11.27 4.14 -6.23
CA ARG A 51 -11.60 3.46 -7.49
C ARG A 51 -10.61 3.79 -8.61
N PRO A 52 -10.22 2.82 -9.45
CA PRO A 52 -10.63 1.42 -9.43
C PRO A 52 -9.84 0.58 -8.41
N LEU A 53 -10.45 -0.50 -7.95
CA LEU A 53 -9.78 -1.55 -7.17
C LEU A 53 -9.70 -2.84 -8.00
N PRO A 54 -8.56 -3.56 -8.01
CA PRO A 54 -7.27 -3.13 -7.45
C PRO A 54 -6.70 -1.92 -8.20
N ILE A 55 -5.94 -1.09 -7.48
CA ILE A 55 -5.31 0.11 -8.04
C ILE A 55 -4.39 -0.30 -9.19
N ARG A 56 -4.63 0.27 -10.38
CA ARG A 56 -3.81 0.03 -11.58
C ARG A 56 -2.86 1.20 -11.78
N SER A 57 -1.57 0.90 -11.93
CA SER A 57 -0.54 1.87 -12.27
C SER A 57 0.18 1.40 -13.54
N PRO A 58 0.41 2.29 -14.54
CA PRO A 58 -0.06 3.68 -14.60
C PRO A 58 -1.59 3.78 -14.81
N GLY A 59 -2.23 4.83 -14.29
CA GLY A 59 -3.68 4.99 -14.40
C GLY A 59 -4.23 6.14 -13.56
N LYS A 60 -5.55 6.38 -13.67
CA LYS A 60 -6.27 7.36 -12.84
C LYS A 60 -6.87 6.66 -11.62
N LEU A 61 -6.66 7.24 -10.44
CA LEU A 61 -7.26 6.83 -9.18
C LEU A 61 -8.21 7.93 -8.71
N LYS A 62 -9.47 7.58 -8.45
CA LYS A 62 -10.44 8.42 -7.76
C LYS A 62 -10.43 8.04 -6.28
N LEU A 63 -10.13 9.01 -5.42
CA LEU A 63 -10.25 8.90 -3.97
C LEU A 63 -11.41 9.77 -3.49
N SER A 64 -12.15 9.30 -2.50
CA SER A 64 -13.25 10.05 -1.89
C SER A 64 -13.25 9.74 -0.40
N ALA A 65 -13.38 10.77 0.43
CA ALA A 65 -13.40 10.62 1.88
C ALA A 65 -14.45 11.55 2.48
N THR A 66 -15.17 11.04 3.48
CA THR A 66 -16.12 11.81 4.28
C THR A 66 -15.51 12.03 5.66
N ILE A 67 -15.35 13.29 6.05
CA ILE A 67 -14.68 13.68 7.28
C ILE A 67 -15.63 14.56 8.07
N ASN A 68 -15.76 14.29 9.37
CA ASN A 68 -16.45 15.14 10.32
C ASN A 68 -15.42 15.98 11.08
N ILE A 69 -15.61 17.30 11.10
CA ILE A 69 -14.71 18.27 11.72
C ILE A 69 -15.53 19.05 12.75
N THR A 70 -15.20 18.89 14.03
CA THR A 70 -15.95 19.52 15.13
C THR A 70 -15.35 20.85 15.59
N GLU A 71 -14.07 21.08 15.29
CA GLU A 71 -13.32 22.27 15.69
C GLU A 71 -12.60 22.90 14.49
N PRO A 72 -12.38 24.22 14.49
CA PRO A 72 -11.59 24.87 13.43
C PRO A 72 -10.17 24.30 13.41
N LEU A 73 -9.71 23.95 12.21
CA LEU A 73 -8.36 23.44 12.00
C LEU A 73 -7.34 24.57 12.18
N PRO A 74 -6.17 24.30 12.80
CA PRO A 74 -5.09 25.27 12.89
C PRO A 74 -4.55 25.60 11.49
N GLU A 75 -3.95 26.79 11.36
CA GLU A 75 -3.34 27.25 10.09
C GLU A 75 -2.21 26.33 9.61
N HIS A 76 -1.56 25.63 10.53
CA HIS A 76 -0.53 24.63 10.24
C HIS A 76 -0.93 23.27 10.80
N ILE A 77 -1.00 22.27 9.92
CA ILE A 77 -1.28 20.88 10.26
C ILE A 77 -0.06 20.05 9.83
N ASN A 78 0.49 19.29 10.77
CA ASN A 78 1.50 18.28 10.48
C ASN A 78 0.82 16.93 10.30
N VAL A 79 1.22 16.17 9.28
CA VAL A 79 0.66 14.85 8.96
C VAL A 79 1.80 13.85 8.87
N ASP A 80 1.79 12.88 9.77
CA ASP A 80 2.70 11.75 9.73
C ASP A 80 2.09 10.65 8.86
N VAL A 81 2.84 10.18 7.86
CA VAL A 81 2.37 9.17 6.90
C VAL A 81 3.25 7.95 7.02
N SER A 82 2.68 6.80 7.36
CA SER A 82 3.40 5.52 7.40
C SER A 82 2.92 4.58 6.31
N ILE A 83 3.80 4.26 5.36
CA ILE A 83 3.51 3.36 4.24
C ILE A 83 4.26 2.05 4.44
N SER A 84 3.53 0.94 4.46
CA SER A 84 4.12 -0.40 4.55
C SER A 84 3.63 -1.30 3.42
N LYS A 85 4.54 -2.14 2.89
CA LYS A 85 4.21 -3.20 1.93
C LYS A 85 4.47 -4.55 2.57
N TYR A 86 3.47 -5.43 2.52
CA TYR A 86 3.65 -6.81 2.94
C TYR A 86 4.48 -7.57 1.90
N PHE A 87 5.61 -8.13 2.34
CA PHE A 87 6.46 -9.00 1.54
C PHE A 87 6.79 -10.24 2.36
N LEU A 88 6.58 -11.43 1.81
CA LEU A 88 6.77 -12.72 2.52
C LEU A 88 6.08 -12.79 3.91
N GLY A 89 4.90 -12.16 4.04
CA GLY A 89 4.12 -12.15 5.29
C GLY A 89 4.56 -11.13 6.33
N MET A 90 5.65 -10.40 6.10
CA MET A 90 6.13 -9.33 6.99
C MET A 90 5.84 -7.95 6.40
N PRO A 91 5.38 -6.97 7.20
CA PRO A 91 5.22 -5.59 6.74
C PRO A 91 6.57 -4.87 6.69
N PHE A 92 7.00 -4.45 5.51
CA PHE A 92 8.18 -3.62 5.30
C PHE A 92 7.78 -2.16 5.15
N LYS A 93 8.31 -1.28 6.02
CA LYS A 93 8.12 0.17 5.88
C LYS A 93 8.88 0.68 4.67
N ILE A 94 8.20 1.47 3.84
CA ILE A 94 8.80 2.10 2.67
C ILE A 94 9.45 3.41 3.15
N PRO A 95 10.78 3.59 3.02
CA PRO A 95 11.44 4.82 3.40
C PRO A 95 10.95 5.98 2.52
N CYS A 96 10.96 7.21 3.06
CA CYS A 96 10.72 8.39 2.23
C CYS A 96 11.85 8.55 1.21
N TYR A 97 11.49 8.49 -0.06
CA TYR A 97 12.39 8.80 -1.18
C TYR A 97 11.65 9.75 -2.12
N HIS A 98 12.22 10.93 -2.37
CA HIS A 98 11.62 11.95 -3.25
C HIS A 98 10.16 12.30 -2.86
N ASN A 99 9.90 12.50 -1.56
CA ASN A 99 8.56 12.79 -1.00
C ASN A 99 7.53 11.66 -1.20
N ILE A 100 7.99 10.44 -1.47
CA ILE A 100 7.15 9.24 -1.57
C ILE A 100 7.64 8.23 -0.55
N GLY A 101 6.77 7.86 0.39
CA GLY A 101 7.08 6.86 1.41
C GLY A 101 6.58 7.28 2.78
N THR A 102 7.25 6.78 3.80
CA THR A 102 6.95 7.09 5.20
C THR A 102 7.62 8.40 5.60
N TRP A 103 6.85 9.42 5.95
CA TRP A 103 7.33 10.73 6.41
C TRP A 103 6.79 11.02 7.82
#